data_AF-A0A2V9WTU2-F1
#
_entry.id   AF-A0A2V9WTU2-F1
#
_cell.length_a   1.000
_cell.length_b   1.000
_cell.length_c   1.000
_cell.angle_alpha   90.00
_cell.angle_beta   90.00
_cell.angle_gamma   90.00
#
_symmetry.space_group_name_H-M   'P 1'
#
loop_
_entity.id
_entity.type
_entity.pdbx_description
1 polymer ?
#
loop_
_entity_poly.entity_id
_entity_poly.type
_entity_poly.pdbx_seq_one_letter_code
_entity_poly.pdbx_strand_id
1 'polypeptide(L)'
;MLESRGYHVTSVLGNDKAFGLDAAVIAAADLIVIGFSAPYPVRAAMIHWFKQQYPNIPVVAQRFHSAESFPEADGGNVSDDPHVWLMAVAPQKINIRLQLTTYN
;
A
#
# COMPACT_ATOMS: atom_id res chain seq x y z
N MET A 1 11.18 1.61 -9.99
CA MET A 1 11.69 0.36 -9.36
C MET A 1 10.74 -0.82 -9.54
N LEU A 2 9.45 -0.68 -9.23
CA LEU A 2 8.45 -1.73 -9.51
C LEU A 2 8.15 -1.85 -11.01
N GLU A 3 7.97 -0.73 -11.71
CA GLU A 3 7.73 -0.74 -13.16
C GLU A 3 8.87 -1.38 -13.95
N SER A 4 10.12 -1.13 -13.56
CA SER A 4 11.30 -1.78 -14.15
C SER A 4 11.37 -3.30 -13.93
N ARG A 5 10.52 -3.85 -13.05
CA ARG A 5 10.36 -5.29 -12.80
C ARG A 5 9.06 -5.84 -13.44
N GLY A 6 8.38 -5.06 -14.28
CA GLY A 6 7.19 -5.48 -15.03
C GLY A 6 5.86 -5.28 -14.31
N TYR A 7 5.84 -4.66 -13.14
CA TYR A 7 4.59 -4.33 -12.43
C TYR A 7 3.99 -3.05 -13.00
N HIS A 8 2.69 -3.04 -13.26
CA HIS A 8 1.97 -1.81 -13.60
C HIS A 8 1.69 -1.05 -12.31
N VAL A 9 2.21 0.16 -12.10
CA VAL A 9 2.08 0.92 -10.84
C VAL A 9 1.27 2.19 -11.05
N THR A 10 0.27 2.44 -10.21
CA THR A 10 -0.41 3.74 -10.06
C THR A 10 0.12 4.39 -8.80
N SER A 11 0.92 5.44 -8.95
CA SER A 11 1.41 6.20 -7.80
C SER A 11 0.46 7.34 -7.51
N VAL A 12 -0.05 7.41 -6.27
CA VAL A 12 -0.90 8.53 -5.85
C VAL A 12 -0.28 9.27 -4.67
N LEU A 13 -0.25 10.59 -4.82
CA LEU A 13 0.33 11.49 -3.85
C LEU A 13 -0.75 12.09 -2.95
N GLY A 14 -0.72 11.71 -1.66
CA GLY A 14 -1.63 12.23 -0.63
C GLY A 14 -2.97 11.47 -0.51
N ASN A 15 -3.55 11.55 0.68
CA ASN A 15 -4.70 10.74 1.10
C ASN A 15 -5.98 11.06 0.32
N ASP A 16 -6.28 12.35 0.15
CA ASP A 16 -7.51 12.78 -0.51
C ASP A 16 -7.55 12.29 -1.96
N LYS A 17 -6.40 12.32 -2.64
CA LYS A 17 -6.28 11.78 -4.00
C LYS A 17 -6.40 10.26 -4.01
N ALA A 18 -5.87 9.58 -3.00
CA ALA A 18 -5.98 8.13 -2.89
C ALA A 18 -7.42 7.67 -2.66
N PHE A 19 -8.18 8.39 -1.83
CA PHE A 19 -9.60 8.11 -1.61
C PHE A 19 -10.49 8.52 -2.79
N GLY A 20 -10.07 9.54 -3.55
CA GLY A 20 -10.76 10.00 -4.76
C GLY A 20 -10.40 9.27 -6.05
N LEU A 21 -9.54 8.23 -5.99
CA LEU A 21 -9.26 7.38 -7.13
C LEU A 21 -10.54 6.68 -7.61
N ASP A 22 -10.62 6.46 -8.91
CA ASP A 22 -11.69 5.66 -9.49
C ASP A 22 -11.75 4.27 -8.84
N ALA A 23 -12.93 3.87 -8.39
CA ALA A 23 -13.13 2.62 -7.66
C ALA A 23 -12.72 1.38 -8.49
N ALA A 24 -12.87 1.42 -9.82
CA ALA A 24 -12.43 0.34 -10.70
C ALA A 24 -10.89 0.24 -10.77
N VAL A 25 -10.19 1.36 -10.66
CA VAL A 25 -8.71 1.37 -10.56
C VAL A 25 -8.27 0.70 -9.26
N ILE A 26 -8.92 1.02 -8.15
CA ILE A 26 -8.60 0.41 -6.84
C ILE A 26 -8.97 -1.08 -6.85
N ALA A 27 -10.17 -1.44 -7.31
CA ALA A 27 -10.66 -2.82 -7.34
C ALA A 27 -9.83 -3.74 -8.25
N ALA A 28 -9.12 -3.18 -9.24
CA ALA A 28 -8.20 -3.93 -10.12
C ALA A 28 -6.79 -4.08 -9.55
N ALA A 29 -6.51 -3.55 -8.35
CA ALA A 29 -5.21 -3.68 -7.72
C ALA A 29 -5.06 -5.04 -7.02
N ASP A 30 -3.91 -5.68 -7.25
CA ASP A 30 -3.56 -6.92 -6.55
C ASP A 30 -2.91 -6.65 -5.17
N LEU A 31 -2.50 -5.41 -4.92
CA LEU A 31 -1.83 -4.96 -3.69
C LEU A 31 -1.95 -3.45 -3.54
N ILE A 32 -2.19 -3.00 -2.31
CA ILE A 32 -2.08 -1.59 -1.91
C ILE A 32 -0.89 -1.43 -0.99
N VAL A 33 0.02 -0.51 -1.34
CA VAL A 33 1.16 -0.13 -0.50
C VAL A 33 0.96 1.28 0.06
N ILE A 34 0.92 1.39 1.40
CA ILE A 34 0.90 2.66 2.12
C ILE A 34 2.35 3.04 2.46
N GLY A 35 2.86 4.12 1.87
CA GLY A 35 4.20 4.63 2.13
C GLY A 35 4.37 5.20 3.54
N PHE A 36 5.61 5.33 4.02
CA PHE A 36 5.92 5.74 5.40
C PHE A 36 5.77 7.25 5.68
N SER A 37 5.51 8.06 4.66
CA SER A 37 5.79 9.50 4.67
C SER A 37 4.76 10.36 5.43
N ALA A 38 3.60 9.82 5.81
CA ALA A 38 2.61 10.48 6.66
C ALA A 38 2.68 10.05 8.14
N PRO A 39 2.19 10.87 9.09
CA PRO A 39 2.09 10.49 10.50
C PRO A 39 1.32 9.18 10.72
N TYR A 40 1.65 8.45 11.78
CA TYR A 40 1.03 7.16 12.11
C TYR A 40 -0.52 7.19 12.10
N PRO A 41 -1.21 8.16 12.75
CA PRO A 41 -2.68 8.17 12.78
C PRO A 41 -3.31 8.29 11.38
N VAL A 42 -2.64 9.04 10.50
CA VAL A 42 -3.06 9.26 9.12
C VAL A 42 -2.95 7.97 8.32
N ARG A 43 -1.81 7.26 8.43
CA ARG A 43 -1.61 5.97 7.77
C ARG A 43 -2.54 4.89 8.32
N ALA A 44 -2.76 4.85 9.64
CA ALA A 44 -3.69 3.91 10.26
C ALA A 44 -5.12 4.09 9.75
N ALA A 45 -5.59 5.35 9.65
CA ALA A 45 -6.90 5.66 9.08
C ALA A 45 -7.03 5.24 7.60
N MET A 46 -5.97 5.42 6.79
CA MET A 46 -5.97 4.94 5.41
C MET A 46 -6.08 3.42 5.32
N ILE A 47 -5.30 2.70 6.13
CA ILE A 47 -5.32 1.24 6.17
C ILE A 47 -6.74 0.77 6.53
N HIS A 48 -7.30 1.34 7.59
CA HIS A 48 -8.66 1.04 8.02
C HIS A 48 -9.69 1.26 6.90
N TRP A 49 -9.62 2.40 6.20
CA TRP A 49 -10.51 2.71 5.09
C TRP A 49 -10.39 1.69 3.96
N PHE A 50 -9.17 1.35 3.51
CA PHE A 50 -8.98 0.37 2.45
C PHE A 50 -9.45 -1.03 2.86
N LYS A 51 -9.22 -1.45 4.11
CA LYS A 51 -9.70 -2.73 4.62
C LYS A 51 -11.23 -2.79 4.71
N GLN A 52 -11.90 -1.67 4.98
CA GLN A 52 -13.36 -1.58 4.96
C GLN A 52 -13.95 -1.59 3.54
N GLN A 53 -13.39 -0.80 2.62
CA GLN A 53 -13.95 -0.62 1.28
C GLN A 53 -13.56 -1.75 0.32
N TYR A 54 -12.35 -2.31 0.49
CA TYR A 54 -11.77 -3.30 -0.41
C TYR A 54 -11.15 -4.46 0.39
N PRO A 55 -11.97 -5.21 1.16
CA PRO A 55 -11.47 -6.21 2.13
C PRO A 55 -10.64 -7.34 1.52
N ASN A 56 -10.80 -7.60 0.21
CA ASN A 56 -10.10 -8.67 -0.51
C ASN A 56 -8.74 -8.23 -1.07
N ILE A 57 -8.41 -6.94 -1.02
CA ILE A 57 -7.12 -6.43 -1.52
C ILE A 57 -6.15 -6.37 -0.34
N PRO A 58 -5.01 -7.06 -0.41
CA PRO A 58 -3.99 -6.95 0.63
C PRO A 58 -3.48 -5.52 0.77
N VAL A 59 -3.32 -5.07 2.01
CA VAL A 59 -2.75 -3.76 2.35
C VAL A 59 -1.44 -3.96 3.10
N VAL A 60 -0.35 -3.47 2.52
CA VAL A 60 0.97 -3.45 3.17
C VAL A 60 1.32 -2.02 3.55
N ALA A 61 1.77 -1.84 4.80
CA ALA A 61 2.22 -0.55 5.30
C ALA A 61 3.74 -0.54 5.48
N GLN A 62 4.42 0.40 4.82
CA GLN A 62 5.81 0.68 5.13
C GLN A 62 5.92 1.27 6.54
N ARG A 63 6.88 0.77 7.30
CA ARG A 63 7.17 1.17 8.66
C ARG A 63 8.28 2.20 8.66
N PHE A 64 8.12 3.26 9.46
CA PHE A 64 9.14 4.27 9.67
C PHE A 64 10.31 3.72 10.53
N HIS A 65 10.00 2.84 11.49
CA HIS A 65 10.97 2.13 12.32
C HIS A 65 10.46 0.75 12.71
N SER A 66 11.34 -0.13 13.20
CA SER A 66 11.00 -1.54 13.48
C SER A 66 9.89 -1.74 14.50
N ALA A 67 9.79 -0.85 15.50
CA ALA A 67 8.74 -0.88 16.52
C ALA A 67 7.36 -0.38 16.05
N GLU A 68 7.25 0.20 14.85
CA GLU A 68 5.97 0.65 14.31
C GLU A 68 5.17 -0.57 13.83
N SER A 69 3.89 -0.62 14.17
CA SER A 69 3.01 -1.72 13.79
C SER A 69 1.62 -1.20 13.43
N PHE A 70 1.05 -1.74 12.37
CA PHE A 70 -0.33 -1.48 11.94
C PHE A 70 -1.10 -2.79 12.02
N PRO A 71 -1.85 -3.05 13.10
CA PRO A 71 -2.51 -4.35 13.31
C PRO A 71 -3.52 -4.75 12.22
N GLU A 72 -4.09 -3.78 11.52
CA GLU A 72 -5.06 -4.02 10.43
C GLU A 72 -4.42 -4.28 9.06
N ALA A 73 -3.12 -4.01 8.91
CA ALA A 73 -2.40 -4.27 7.66
C ALA A 73 -2.07 -5.76 7.53
N ASP A 74 -2.13 -6.27 6.30
CA ASP A 74 -1.78 -7.66 5.97
C ASP A 74 -0.26 -7.90 6.00
N GLY A 75 0.53 -6.82 5.98
CA GLY A 75 1.97 -6.88 6.15
C GLY A 75 2.61 -5.51 6.38
N GLY A 76 3.88 -5.51 6.77
CA GLY A 76 4.64 -4.29 6.85
C GLY A 76 6.11 -4.54 7.10
N ASN A 77 6.96 -3.70 6.51
CA ASN A 77 8.41 -3.78 6.66
C ASN A 77 9.02 -2.37 6.70
N VAL A 78 10.27 -2.27 7.12
CA VAL A 78 11.09 -1.05 7.08
C VAL A 78 11.87 -0.92 5.77
N SER A 79 11.60 -1.78 4.79
CA SER A 79 12.42 -1.91 3.57
C SER A 79 11.77 -1.16 2.41
N ASP A 80 12.58 -0.41 1.67
CA ASP A 80 12.15 0.13 0.38
C ASP A 80 12.20 -0.90 -0.76
N ASP A 81 12.65 -2.14 -0.49
CA ASP A 81 12.72 -3.19 -1.52
C ASP A 81 11.33 -3.79 -1.79
N PRO A 82 10.81 -3.66 -3.02
CA PRO A 82 9.49 -4.16 -3.36
C PRO A 82 9.38 -5.68 -3.33
N HIS A 83 10.50 -6.42 -3.44
CA HIS A 83 10.46 -7.87 -3.23
C HIS A 83 10.02 -8.23 -1.81
N VAL A 84 10.39 -7.41 -0.82
CA VAL A 84 10.00 -7.65 0.57
C VAL A 84 8.51 -7.34 0.79
N TRP A 85 7.95 -6.34 0.11
CA TRP A 85 6.49 -6.08 0.14
C TRP A 85 5.71 -7.23 -0.50
N LEU A 86 6.16 -7.69 -1.67
CA LEU A 86 5.55 -8.79 -2.41
C LEU A 86 5.61 -10.11 -1.65
N MET A 87 6.72 -10.39 -0.97
CA MET A 87 6.86 -11.60 -0.15
C MET A 87 5.95 -11.57 1.08
N ALA A 88 5.61 -10.40 1.61
CA ALA A 88 4.69 -10.27 2.74
C ALA A 88 3.26 -10.75 2.40
N VAL A 89 2.91 -10.85 1.12
CA VAL A 89 1.57 -11.24 0.65
C VAL A 89 1.52 -12.58 -0.12
N ALA A 90 2.67 -13.27 -0.28
CA ALA A 90 2.86 -14.59 -0.90
C ALA A 90 2.41 -14.77 -2.37
N PRO A 91 2.97 -15.74 -3.14
CA PRO A 91 3.23 -15.54 -4.57
C PRO A 91 2.28 -16.30 -5.50
N GLN A 92 1.37 -15.58 -6.17
CA GLN A 92 0.92 -15.91 -7.54
C GLN A 92 0.73 -14.59 -8.30
N LYS A 93 1.51 -14.39 -9.38
CA LYS A 93 1.50 -13.25 -10.33
C LYS A 93 0.71 -12.02 -9.86
N ILE A 94 1.30 -11.25 -8.95
CA ILE A 94 0.74 -10.01 -8.41
C ILE A 94 1.09 -8.87 -9.37
N ASN A 95 0.14 -8.11 -9.92
CA ASN A 95 0.43 -6.81 -10.54
C ASN A 95 0.29 -5.72 -9.47
N ILE A 96 1.40 -5.13 -9.02
CA ILE A 96 1.33 -4.08 -7.99
C ILE A 96 0.85 -2.76 -8.60
N ARG A 97 -0.46 -2.51 -8.58
CA ARG A 97 -1.08 -1.32 -9.19
C ARG A 97 -1.20 -0.09 -8.32
N LEU A 98 -0.85 -0.10 -7.03
CA LEU A 98 -0.95 1.12 -6.20
C LEU A 98 0.24 1.30 -5.23
N GLN A 99 1.03 2.36 -5.45
CA GLN A 99 2.03 2.86 -4.50
C GLN A 99 1.62 4.24 -4.01
N LEU A 100 1.12 4.34 -2.78
CA LEU A 100 0.72 5.61 -2.19
C LEU A 100 1.92 6.25 -1.50
N THR A 101 2.34 7.41 -2.00
CA THR A 101 3.39 8.21 -1.37
C THR A 101 2.70 9.43 -0.77
N THR A 102 2.75 9.63 0.53
CA THR A 102 2.01 10.72 1.19
C THR A 102 2.96 11.86 1.50
N TYR A 103 2.65 13.10 1.09
CA TYR A 103 3.36 14.29 1.59
C TYR A 103 2.34 15.24 2.19
N ASN A 104 2.76 15.98 3.22
CA ASN A 104 1.99 17.07 3.82
C ASN A 104 1.77 18.22 2.84
#